data_AF-A0A812YAT6-F1
#
_entry.id   AF-A0A812YAT6-F1
#
_cell.length_a   1.000
_cell.length_b   1.000
_cell.length_c   1.000
_cell.angle_alpha   90.00
_cell.angle_beta   90.00
_cell.angle_gamma   90.00
#
_symmetry.space_group_name_H-M   'P 1'
#
loop_
_entity.id
_entity.type
_entity.pdbx_description
1 polymer ?
#
loop_
_entity_poly.entity_id
_entity_poly.type
_entity_poly.pdbx_seq_one_letter_code
_entity_poly.pdbx_strand_id
1 'polypeptide(L)'
;MAQYFDELQDNPLERKKLVEEILNSEVWESKEAKAKRPQLQGSQGAGQCYVTFGAFQHGGVVGVTNAAMEFIEVAAKAAKLVQDFPGKVFTSVVLTKNAVMPLHRDIFNLKGSFNLVCPLKVGKGSAIWQEMKFGDEFCGNFEFREVDGKEVPGQKMSVEKPVKVIPQALEDVKVAAMVVECEDGEVFSVGVASGS
;
A
#
# COMPACT_ATOMS: atom_id res chain seq x y z
N MET A 1 -6.77 -20.99 20.63
CA MET A 1 -6.04 -20.10 19.68
C MET A 1 -6.95 -19.44 18.65
N ALA A 2 -8.03 -20.07 18.16
CA ALA A 2 -8.99 -19.42 17.27
C ALA A 2 -9.81 -18.29 17.94
N GLN A 3 -10.13 -18.40 19.23
CA GLN A 3 -10.94 -17.40 19.95
C GLN A 3 -10.27 -16.03 20.17
N TYR A 4 -8.95 -15.89 19.99
CA TYR A 4 -8.26 -14.61 20.24
C TYR A 4 -8.24 -13.69 19.00
N PHE A 5 -8.60 -14.21 17.82
CA PHE A 5 -8.62 -13.45 16.57
C PHE A 5 -10.00 -12.92 16.20
N ASP A 6 -11.08 -13.51 16.75
CA ASP A 6 -12.45 -13.07 16.48
C ASP A 6 -12.89 -11.85 17.30
N GLU A 7 -12.22 -11.53 18.41
CA GLU A 7 -12.64 -10.44 19.32
C GLU A 7 -12.12 -9.04 18.94
N LEU A 8 -11.21 -8.93 17.95
CA LEU A 8 -10.63 -7.66 17.52
C LEU A 8 -11.40 -6.97 16.38
N GLN A 9 -12.49 -7.60 15.91
CA GLN A 9 -13.06 -7.30 14.61
C GLN A 9 -13.90 -6.02 14.53
N ASP A 10 -14.09 -5.28 15.63
CA ASP A 10 -14.92 -4.06 15.62
C ASP A 10 -14.58 -3.07 16.75
N ASN A 11 -13.29 -2.83 17.05
CA ASN A 11 -12.90 -1.82 18.02
C ASN A 11 -12.23 -0.57 17.38
N PRO A 12 -13.01 0.45 17.00
CA PRO A 12 -12.48 1.71 16.45
C PRO A 12 -11.43 2.39 17.35
N LEU A 13 -11.50 2.23 18.67
CA LEU A 13 -10.53 2.79 19.60
C LEU A 13 -9.16 2.10 19.48
N GLU A 14 -9.17 0.78 19.30
CA GLU A 14 -7.95 0.01 19.12
C GLU A 14 -7.29 0.32 17.78
N ARG A 15 -8.08 0.39 16.69
CA ARG A 15 -7.55 0.78 15.38
C ARG A 15 -6.95 2.18 15.42
N LYS A 16 -7.64 3.15 16.04
CA LYS A 16 -7.14 4.53 16.19
C LYS A 16 -5.81 4.56 16.96
N LYS A 17 -5.72 3.81 18.06
CA LYS A 17 -4.48 3.70 18.84
C LYS A 17 -3.34 3.09 18.01
N LEU A 18 -3.59 2.00 17.27
CA LEU A 18 -2.59 1.39 16.38
C LEU A 18 -2.07 2.39 15.34
N VAL A 19 -2.97 3.14 14.71
CA VAL A 19 -2.62 4.19 13.74
C VAL A 19 -1.75 5.27 14.39
N GLU A 20 -2.15 5.80 15.56
CA GLU A 20 -1.38 6.82 16.28
C GLU A 20 0.02 6.32 16.67
N GLU A 21 0.14 5.08 17.13
CA GLU A 21 1.43 4.47 17.47
C GLU A 21 2.33 4.30 16.23
N ILE A 22 1.77 3.90 15.08
CA ILE A 22 2.53 3.80 13.82
C ILE A 22 2.98 5.20 13.36
N LEU A 23 2.08 6.18 13.36
CA LEU A 23 2.37 7.55 12.90
C LEU A 23 3.46 8.24 13.73
N ASN A 24 3.52 7.95 15.03
CA ASN A 24 4.51 8.52 15.95
C ASN A 24 5.77 7.66 16.14
N SER A 25 5.88 6.52 15.43
CA SER A 25 7.03 5.63 15.56
C SER A 25 8.30 6.18 14.91
N GLU A 26 9.46 5.73 15.40
CA GLU A 26 10.77 6.11 14.87
C GLU A 26 11.07 5.54 13.47
N VAL A 27 10.23 4.63 12.95
CA VAL A 27 10.41 4.03 11.62
C VAL A 27 10.52 5.09 10.53
N TRP A 28 9.80 6.21 10.65
CA TRP A 28 9.79 7.29 9.67
C TRP A 28 11.15 8.00 9.56
N GLU A 29 11.95 7.93 10.62
CA GLU A 29 13.27 8.54 10.66
C GLU A 29 14.38 7.57 10.22
N SER A 30 14.05 6.29 10.03
CA SER A 30 14.99 5.22 9.65
C SER A 30 15.63 5.42 8.28
N LYS A 31 16.82 4.83 8.09
CA LYS A 31 17.52 4.81 6.80
C LYS A 31 16.73 4.02 5.75
N GLU A 32 16.00 2.98 6.16
CA GLU A 32 15.14 2.16 5.31
C GLU A 32 14.00 2.98 4.73
N ALA A 33 13.34 3.78 5.58
CA ALA A 33 12.22 4.64 5.21
C ALA A 33 12.65 5.80 4.29
N LYS A 34 13.83 6.37 4.53
CA LYS A 34 14.37 7.51 3.76
C LYS A 34 15.22 7.08 2.56
N ALA A 35 15.36 5.78 2.31
CA ALA A 35 16.16 5.26 1.20
C ALA A 35 15.63 5.79 -0.13
N LYS A 36 16.54 6.23 -1.01
CA LYS A 36 16.17 6.57 -2.39
C LYS A 36 15.69 5.31 -3.10
N ARG A 37 14.48 5.36 -3.65
CA ARG A 37 13.88 4.27 -4.41
C ARG A 37 13.70 4.74 -5.85
N PRO A 38 14.21 4.01 -6.87
CA PRO A 38 13.94 4.30 -8.27
C PRO A 38 12.44 4.35 -8.60
N GLN A 39 11.62 3.66 -7.80
CA GLN A 39 10.17 3.62 -7.90
C GLN A 39 9.47 4.90 -7.38
N LEU A 40 10.19 5.90 -6.87
CA LEU A 40 9.64 7.19 -6.46
C LEU A 40 10.08 8.25 -7.48
N GLN A 41 9.15 8.83 -8.24
CA GLN A 41 9.39 9.94 -9.16
C GLN A 41 8.75 11.22 -8.62
N GLY A 42 9.40 12.35 -8.88
CA GLY A 42 9.07 13.66 -8.35
C GLY A 42 10.27 14.26 -7.61
N SER A 43 10.36 15.60 -7.54
CA SER A 43 11.23 16.25 -6.56
C SER A 43 10.99 15.61 -5.21
N GLN A 44 12.04 15.17 -4.50
CA GLN A 44 11.91 14.61 -3.14
C GLN A 44 11.05 15.56 -2.32
N GLY A 45 9.78 15.20 -2.10
CA GLY A 45 8.93 15.95 -1.20
C GLY A 45 9.58 15.90 0.17
N ALA A 46 9.56 17.02 0.89
CA ALA A 46 10.03 17.02 2.27
C ALA A 46 9.30 15.92 3.07
N GLY A 47 10.05 14.98 3.64
CA GLY A 47 9.50 13.91 4.48
C GLY A 47 8.91 12.70 3.76
N GLN A 48 9.21 12.48 2.47
CA GLN A 48 8.83 11.25 1.77
C GLN A 48 9.47 10.02 2.42
N CYS A 49 8.66 9.02 2.79
CA CYS A 49 9.11 7.78 3.39
C CYS A 49 8.49 6.56 2.71
N TYR A 50 9.25 5.49 2.61
CA TYR A 50 8.82 4.18 2.10
C TYR A 50 9.57 3.07 2.82
N VAL A 51 8.88 2.24 3.60
CA VAL A 51 9.49 1.13 4.32
C VAL A 51 8.65 -0.13 4.15
N THR A 52 9.31 -1.26 3.90
CA THR A 52 8.66 -2.56 3.68
C THR A 52 9.02 -3.50 4.81
N PHE A 53 8.01 -4.14 5.38
CA PHE A 53 8.09 -5.19 6.38
C PHE A 53 7.65 -6.52 5.80
N GLY A 54 8.35 -7.61 6.12
CA GLY A 54 7.93 -8.97 5.78
C GLY A 54 8.75 -9.57 4.66
N ALA A 55 8.15 -10.49 3.91
CA ALA A 55 8.84 -11.24 2.88
C ALA A 55 9.15 -10.38 1.65
N PHE A 56 10.31 -10.59 1.03
CA PHE A 56 10.68 -9.99 -0.24
C PHE A 56 11.28 -11.04 -1.18
N GLN A 57 11.15 -10.77 -2.48
CA GLN A 57 11.88 -11.46 -3.54
C GLN A 57 12.53 -10.43 -4.47
N HIS A 58 13.85 -10.48 -4.64
CA HIS A 58 14.56 -9.61 -5.56
C HIS A 58 15.78 -10.32 -6.15
N GLY A 59 15.91 -10.33 -7.49
CA GLY A 59 17.06 -10.94 -8.17
C GLY A 59 17.23 -12.44 -7.89
N GLY A 60 16.14 -13.17 -7.63
CA GLY A 60 16.17 -14.59 -7.26
C GLY A 60 16.46 -14.87 -5.77
N VAL A 61 16.71 -13.84 -4.96
CA VAL A 61 16.87 -13.96 -3.51
C VAL A 61 15.51 -13.79 -2.83
N VAL A 62 15.17 -14.71 -1.93
CA VAL A 62 13.98 -14.65 -1.06
C VAL A 62 14.41 -14.48 0.38
N GLY A 63 13.76 -13.58 1.12
CA GLY A 63 14.10 -13.35 2.52
C GLY A 63 13.07 -12.48 3.25
N VAL A 64 13.41 -12.06 4.47
CA VAL A 64 12.64 -11.11 5.28
C VAL A 64 13.40 -9.78 5.33
N THR A 65 12.70 -8.66 5.21
CA THR A 65 13.35 -7.34 5.23
C THR A 65 14.03 -7.07 6.57
N ASN A 66 15.21 -6.43 6.54
CA ASN A 66 15.89 -5.98 7.76
C ASN A 66 14.99 -5.06 8.60
N ALA A 67 14.17 -4.22 7.95
CA ALA A 67 13.21 -3.36 8.64
C ALA A 67 12.22 -4.15 9.52
N ALA A 68 11.79 -5.34 9.09
CA ALA A 68 10.88 -6.17 9.89
C ALA A 68 11.55 -6.76 11.13
N MET A 69 12.87 -6.97 11.07
CA MET A 69 13.66 -7.42 12.21
C MET A 69 13.96 -6.26 13.17
N GLU A 70 14.30 -5.09 12.63
CA GLU A 70 14.69 -3.90 13.40
C GLU A 70 13.50 -3.21 14.06
N PHE A 71 12.35 -3.12 13.37
CA PHE A 71 11.13 -2.47 13.85
C PHE A 71 9.99 -3.47 14.04
N ILE A 72 10.27 -4.61 14.72
CA ILE A 72 9.32 -5.72 14.85
C ILE A 72 7.98 -5.29 15.46
N GLU A 73 7.98 -4.36 16.41
CA GLU A 73 6.75 -3.87 17.01
C GLU A 73 5.92 -3.03 16.03
N VAL A 74 6.56 -2.22 15.18
CA VAL A 74 5.87 -1.43 14.14
C VAL A 74 5.34 -2.37 13.07
N ALA A 75 6.12 -3.38 12.67
CA ALA A 75 5.69 -4.41 11.74
C ALA A 75 4.47 -5.18 12.26
N ALA A 76 4.45 -5.55 13.54
CA ALA A 76 3.32 -6.21 14.18
C ALA A 76 2.07 -5.33 14.25
N LYS A 77 2.23 -4.03 14.57
CA LYS A 77 1.11 -3.07 14.55
C LYS A 77 0.57 -2.86 13.13
N ALA A 78 1.46 -2.75 12.14
CA ALA A 78 1.08 -2.62 10.73
C ALA A 78 0.37 -3.88 10.21
N ALA A 79 0.81 -5.06 10.62
CA ALA A 79 0.17 -6.34 10.33
C ALA A 79 -1.29 -6.39 10.82
N LYS A 80 -1.58 -5.84 12.02
CA LYS A 80 -2.94 -5.79 12.56
C LYS A 80 -3.90 -4.95 11.72
N LEU A 81 -3.42 -4.01 10.91
CA LEU A 81 -4.27 -3.21 10.04
C LEU A 81 -4.96 -4.03 8.95
N VAL A 82 -4.49 -5.25 8.65
CA VAL A 82 -5.20 -6.18 7.75
C VAL A 82 -6.62 -6.51 8.24
N GLN A 83 -6.94 -6.25 9.51
CA GLN A 83 -8.31 -6.38 10.02
C GLN A 83 -9.33 -5.53 9.24
N ASP A 84 -8.88 -4.47 8.54
CA ASP A 84 -9.68 -3.71 7.57
C ASP A 84 -10.18 -4.59 6.40
N PHE A 85 -9.61 -5.78 6.22
CA PHE A 85 -9.92 -6.76 5.19
C PHE A 85 -10.09 -8.17 5.80
N PRO A 86 -11.25 -8.45 6.43
CA PRO A 86 -11.52 -9.75 7.07
C PRO A 86 -11.24 -10.95 6.16
N GLY A 87 -10.57 -11.96 6.71
CA GLY A 87 -10.26 -13.21 6.01
C GLY A 87 -9.19 -13.08 4.93
N LYS A 88 -8.49 -11.95 4.83
CA LYS A 88 -7.34 -11.79 3.93
C LYS A 88 -6.03 -12.07 4.65
N VAL A 89 -5.09 -12.63 3.90
CA VAL A 89 -3.72 -12.93 4.35
C VAL A 89 -2.73 -12.11 3.53
N PHE A 90 -1.54 -11.90 4.09
CA PHE A 90 -0.49 -11.10 3.45
C PHE A 90 0.91 -11.60 3.82
N THR A 91 1.87 -11.30 2.96
CA THR A 91 3.30 -11.69 3.15
C THR A 91 4.18 -10.50 3.49
N SER A 92 3.75 -9.30 3.15
CA SER A 92 4.46 -8.07 3.49
C SER A 92 3.51 -6.89 3.65
N VAL A 93 3.96 -5.87 4.39
CA VAL A 93 3.29 -4.58 4.54
C VAL A 93 4.28 -3.49 4.20
N VAL A 94 3.84 -2.54 3.41
CA VAL A 94 4.58 -1.34 3.07
C VAL A 94 3.94 -0.17 3.79
N LEU A 95 4.73 0.61 4.51
CA LEU A 95 4.31 1.92 5.02
C LEU A 95 4.89 3.01 4.13
N THR A 96 4.05 3.94 3.71
CA THR A 96 4.41 5.04 2.82
C THR A 96 3.97 6.36 3.42
N LYS A 97 4.80 7.40 3.34
CA LYS A 97 4.49 8.77 3.78
C LYS A 97 4.88 9.76 2.70
N ASN A 98 4.03 10.74 2.42
CA ASN A 98 4.24 11.82 1.45
C ASN A 98 4.79 11.30 0.12
N ALA A 99 4.32 10.12 -0.29
CA ALA A 99 4.90 9.38 -1.39
C ALA A 99 3.96 9.36 -2.58
N VAL A 100 4.43 9.91 -3.69
CA VAL A 100 3.83 9.69 -5.01
C VAL A 100 4.62 8.59 -5.69
N MET A 101 3.92 7.52 -6.04
CA MET A 101 4.46 6.43 -6.84
C MET A 101 4.16 6.69 -8.31
N PRO A 102 5.18 6.78 -9.19
CA PRO A 102 4.99 6.60 -10.63
C PRO A 102 4.19 5.34 -10.93
N LEU A 103 3.55 5.36 -12.10
CA LEU A 103 2.84 4.20 -12.64
C LEU A 103 3.82 3.02 -12.78
N HIS A 104 3.64 1.98 -11.96
CA HIS A 104 4.46 0.77 -11.99
C HIS A 104 3.60 -0.48 -12.11
N ARG A 105 4.20 -1.68 -12.10
CA ARG A 105 3.50 -2.94 -11.90
C ARG A 105 4.09 -3.70 -10.75
N ASP A 106 3.24 -4.29 -9.92
CA ASP A 106 3.67 -5.25 -8.91
C ASP A 106 3.70 -6.66 -9.50
N ILE A 107 4.51 -6.83 -10.55
CA ILE A 107 4.64 -8.07 -11.33
C ILE A 107 5.09 -9.27 -10.50
N PHE A 108 5.70 -9.02 -9.34
CA PHE A 108 6.19 -10.07 -8.44
C PHE A 108 5.12 -10.58 -7.47
N ASN A 109 3.95 -9.94 -7.43
CA ASN A 109 2.84 -10.42 -6.61
C ASN A 109 2.24 -11.71 -7.21
N LEU A 110 1.55 -12.49 -6.38
CA LEU A 110 0.87 -13.68 -6.87
C LEU A 110 -0.26 -13.28 -7.83
N LYS A 111 -0.34 -13.97 -8.98
CA LYS A 111 -1.43 -13.75 -9.94
C LYS A 111 -2.78 -13.98 -9.26
N GLY A 112 -3.71 -13.04 -9.44
CA GLY A 112 -5.03 -13.09 -8.80
C GLY A 112 -5.06 -12.65 -7.33
N SER A 113 -3.92 -12.21 -6.76
CA SER A 113 -3.93 -11.55 -5.45
C SER A 113 -4.33 -10.08 -5.55
N PHE A 114 -4.48 -9.44 -4.40
CA PHE A 114 -4.78 -8.01 -4.26
C PHE A 114 -3.72 -7.32 -3.41
N ASN A 115 -3.43 -6.07 -3.74
CA ASN A 115 -2.85 -5.15 -2.77
C ASN A 115 -3.99 -4.58 -1.92
N LEU A 116 -3.81 -4.64 -0.61
CA LEU A 116 -4.78 -4.21 0.39
C LEU A 116 -4.30 -2.87 0.95
N VAL A 117 -5.02 -1.79 0.67
CA VAL A 117 -4.62 -0.44 1.07
C VAL A 117 -5.41 -0.06 2.31
N CYS A 118 -4.71 0.08 3.44
CA CYS A 118 -5.30 0.51 4.71
C CYS A 118 -4.87 1.96 5.00
N PRO A 119 -5.80 2.94 5.02
CA PRO A 119 -5.47 4.32 5.30
C PRO A 119 -5.09 4.53 6.77
N LEU A 120 -3.98 5.25 7.01
CA LEU A 120 -3.56 5.64 8.36
C LEU A 120 -3.99 7.07 8.66
N LYS A 121 -3.46 8.02 7.88
CA LYS A 121 -3.84 9.43 7.91
C LYS A 121 -3.81 9.95 6.49
N VAL A 122 -5.01 10.22 5.99
CA VAL A 122 -5.27 10.59 4.60
C VAL A 122 -6.12 11.85 4.61
N GLY A 123 -5.80 12.75 3.71
CA GLY A 123 -6.51 13.99 3.46
C GLY A 123 -7.38 13.83 2.23
N LYS A 124 -8.14 14.89 1.99
CA LYS A 124 -9.23 14.85 1.04
C LYS A 124 -8.67 14.83 -0.39
N GLY A 125 -9.14 13.88 -1.19
CA GLY A 125 -8.73 13.76 -2.60
C GLY A 125 -7.61 12.74 -2.84
N SER A 126 -7.01 12.19 -1.77
CA SER A 126 -6.05 11.09 -1.86
C SER A 126 -6.69 9.87 -2.53
N ALA A 127 -6.01 9.35 -3.55
CA ALA A 127 -6.54 8.29 -4.39
C ALA A 127 -5.47 7.36 -4.94
N ILE A 128 -5.92 6.27 -5.55
CA ILE A 128 -5.11 5.37 -6.37
C ILE A 128 -5.75 5.33 -7.73
N TRP A 129 -4.93 5.49 -8.78
CA TRP A 129 -5.38 5.22 -10.14
C TRP A 129 -5.00 3.80 -10.52
N GLN A 130 -5.98 3.05 -11.02
CA GLN A 130 -5.82 1.70 -11.53
C GLN A 130 -6.38 1.64 -12.95
N GLU A 131 -5.58 1.14 -13.89
CA GLU A 131 -6.07 0.80 -15.22
C GLU A 131 -7.28 -0.13 -15.15
N MET A 132 -8.24 0.09 -16.03
CA MET A 132 -9.41 -0.75 -16.17
C MET A 132 -9.33 -1.59 -17.44
N LYS A 133 -9.71 -2.86 -17.31
CA LYS A 133 -9.96 -3.78 -18.42
C LYS A 133 -11.43 -4.17 -18.46
N PHE A 134 -11.84 -4.72 -19.61
CA PHE A 134 -13.19 -5.24 -19.76
C PHE A 134 -13.44 -6.36 -18.75
N GLY A 135 -14.53 -6.25 -17.98
CA GLY A 135 -14.88 -7.19 -16.92
C GLY A 135 -14.35 -6.83 -15.53
N ASP A 136 -13.52 -5.80 -15.40
CA ASP A 136 -13.12 -5.28 -14.09
C ASP A 136 -14.30 -4.63 -13.36
N GLU A 137 -14.28 -4.73 -12.04
CA GLU A 137 -15.24 -4.03 -11.18
C GLU A 137 -14.92 -2.53 -11.15
N PHE A 138 -15.96 -1.70 -11.31
CA PHE A 138 -15.85 -0.25 -11.26
C PHE A 138 -16.19 0.27 -9.86
N CYS A 139 -15.16 0.75 -9.15
CA CYS A 139 -15.20 1.10 -7.73
C CYS A 139 -14.88 2.59 -7.46
N GLY A 140 -14.56 3.37 -8.49
CA GLY A 140 -14.11 4.76 -8.38
C GLY A 140 -14.68 5.67 -9.48
N ASN A 141 -13.94 6.71 -9.83
CA ASN A 141 -14.27 7.58 -10.96
C ASN A 141 -13.46 7.19 -12.18
N PHE A 142 -14.11 7.11 -13.35
CA PHE A 142 -13.42 6.78 -14.59
C PHE A 142 -12.51 7.94 -15.02
N GLU A 143 -11.28 7.63 -15.39
CA GLU A 143 -10.26 8.62 -15.73
C GLU A 143 -9.24 8.00 -16.71
N PHE A 144 -8.97 8.70 -17.83
CA PHE A 144 -7.86 8.36 -18.71
C PHE A 144 -6.53 8.88 -18.15
N ARG A 145 -5.46 8.10 -18.32
CA ARG A 145 -4.09 8.59 -18.13
C ARG A 145 -3.23 8.29 -19.33
N GLU A 146 -2.29 9.19 -19.61
CA GLU A 146 -1.25 8.93 -20.59
C GLU A 146 -0.21 7.98 -19.99
N VAL A 147 -0.01 6.84 -20.65
CA VAL A 147 1.00 5.84 -20.31
C VAL A 147 1.79 5.53 -21.58
N ASP A 148 3.08 5.85 -21.58
CA ASP A 148 3.97 5.65 -22.73
C ASP A 148 3.41 6.24 -24.05
N GLY A 149 2.83 7.45 -23.96
CA GLY A 149 2.25 8.18 -25.09
C GLY A 149 0.89 7.68 -25.57
N LYS A 150 0.22 6.80 -24.79
CA LYS A 150 -1.12 6.29 -25.10
C LYS A 150 -2.10 6.65 -23.99
N GLU A 151 -3.31 7.03 -24.36
CA GLU A 151 -4.40 7.15 -23.40
C GLU A 151 -4.87 5.77 -22.96
N VAL A 152 -4.83 5.53 -21.65
CA VAL A 152 -5.22 4.28 -21.02
C VAL A 152 -6.43 4.55 -20.13
N PRO A 153 -7.54 3.79 -20.30
CA PRO A 153 -8.69 3.91 -19.42
C PRO A 153 -8.37 3.35 -18.04
N GLY A 154 -8.82 4.05 -17.00
CA GLY A 154 -8.68 3.59 -15.64
C GLY A 154 -9.75 4.16 -14.72
N GLN A 155 -9.61 3.84 -13.45
CA GLN A 155 -10.43 4.36 -12.37
C GLN A 155 -9.55 4.95 -11.27
N LYS A 156 -9.98 6.11 -10.77
CA LYS A 156 -9.44 6.77 -9.58
C LYS A 156 -10.29 6.36 -8.38
N MET A 157 -9.71 5.53 -7.51
CA MET A 157 -10.33 5.03 -6.29
C MET A 157 -9.85 5.87 -5.10
N SER A 158 -10.77 6.42 -4.31
CA SER A 158 -10.42 7.13 -3.08
C SER A 158 -9.79 6.16 -2.08
N VAL A 159 -8.74 6.61 -1.40
CA VAL A 159 -8.11 5.89 -0.29
C VAL A 159 -8.50 6.49 1.07
N GLU A 160 -9.58 7.26 1.14
CA GLU A 160 -10.20 7.69 2.41
C GLU A 160 -10.79 6.51 3.20
N LYS A 161 -10.96 5.37 2.53
CA LYS A 161 -11.41 4.10 3.10
C LYS A 161 -10.51 2.96 2.60
N PRO A 162 -10.52 1.79 3.27
CA PRO A 162 -9.79 0.63 2.80
C PRO A 162 -10.18 0.25 1.36
N VAL A 163 -9.19 0.04 0.51
CA VAL A 163 -9.37 -0.27 -0.92
C VAL A 163 -8.56 -1.49 -1.34
N LYS A 164 -9.09 -2.28 -2.27
CA LYS A 164 -8.36 -3.39 -2.91
C LYS A 164 -7.90 -2.93 -4.28
N VAL A 165 -6.65 -3.19 -4.60
CA VAL A 165 -6.02 -2.83 -5.87
C VAL A 165 -5.51 -4.10 -6.54
N ILE A 166 -5.72 -4.23 -7.84
CA ILE A 166 -5.23 -5.38 -8.61
C ILE A 166 -3.76 -5.11 -8.98
N PRO A 167 -2.80 -5.93 -8.50
CA PRO A 167 -1.37 -5.70 -8.75
C PRO A 167 -0.95 -6.00 -10.19
N GLN A 168 -1.75 -6.80 -10.91
CA GLN A 168 -1.51 -7.25 -12.28
C GLN A 168 -2.80 -7.11 -13.10
N ALA A 169 -3.11 -5.93 -13.61
CA ALA A 169 -4.12 -5.82 -14.66
C ALA A 169 -3.60 -6.59 -15.89
N LEU A 170 -4.34 -7.59 -16.37
CA LEU A 170 -3.74 -8.83 -16.86
C LEU A 170 -2.89 -8.82 -18.14
N GLU A 171 -2.78 -7.83 -19.03
CA GLU A 171 -1.77 -7.86 -20.12
C GLU A 171 -1.37 -6.41 -20.43
N ASP A 172 -0.07 -6.21 -20.68
CA ASP A 172 0.57 -5.04 -21.30
C ASP A 172 0.33 -3.59 -20.84
N VAL A 173 -0.37 -3.28 -19.74
CA VAL A 173 -0.37 -1.89 -19.20
C VAL A 173 -0.26 -1.80 -17.65
N LYS A 174 0.34 -0.70 -17.14
CA LYS A 174 0.99 -0.54 -15.81
C LYS A 174 0.00 -0.25 -14.65
N VAL A 175 0.01 -1.03 -13.55
CA VAL A 175 -0.69 -0.77 -12.26
C VAL A 175 0.15 -1.33 -11.08
N ALA A 176 0.61 -0.59 -10.07
CA ALA A 176 -0.03 0.46 -9.30
C ALA A 176 0.51 1.88 -9.56
N ALA A 177 -0.39 2.85 -9.66
CA ALA A 177 -0.09 4.22 -9.28
C ALA A 177 -0.61 4.41 -7.85
N MET A 178 0.29 4.43 -6.86
CA MET A 178 -0.03 5.10 -5.60
C MET A 178 0.14 6.61 -5.83
N VAL A 179 -0.81 7.23 -6.54
CA VAL A 179 -0.80 8.67 -6.81
C VAL A 179 -1.60 9.34 -5.72
N VAL A 180 -0.95 9.56 -4.58
CA VAL A 180 -1.48 10.44 -3.56
C VAL A 180 -1.04 11.85 -3.90
N GLU A 181 -1.78 12.50 -4.79
CA GLU A 181 -1.72 13.96 -4.91
C GLU A 181 -2.53 14.57 -3.77
N CYS A 182 -1.85 15.15 -2.78
CA CYS A 182 -2.38 16.24 -1.95
C CYS A 182 -1.23 17.03 -1.30
N GLU A 183 -1.42 18.35 -1.13
CA GLU A 183 -0.39 19.33 -0.79
C GLU A 183 0.16 19.28 0.65
N ASP A 184 -0.35 18.43 1.54
CA ASP A 184 0.07 18.45 2.96
C ASP A 184 0.05 17.06 3.64
N GLY A 185 1.14 16.30 3.48
CA GLY A 185 1.62 15.39 4.53
C GLY A 185 0.75 14.17 4.89
N GLU A 186 0.88 13.03 4.20
CA GLU A 186 0.00 11.86 4.43
C GLU A 186 0.70 10.51 4.45
N VAL A 187 0.16 9.58 5.25
CA VAL A 187 0.72 8.25 5.52
C VAL A 187 -0.29 7.15 5.16
N PHE A 188 0.14 6.16 4.39
CA PHE A 188 -0.62 4.98 3.98
C PHE A 188 0.10 3.70 4.39
N SER A 189 -0.67 2.63 4.54
CA SER A 189 -0.14 1.28 4.58
C SER A 189 -0.71 0.46 3.43
N VAL A 190 0.15 -0.30 2.75
CA VAL A 190 -0.20 -1.21 1.67
C VAL A 190 0.23 -2.61 2.10
N GLY A 191 -0.72 -3.47 2.44
CA GLY A 191 -0.50 -4.90 2.61
C GLY A 191 -0.42 -5.59 1.25
N VAL A 192 0.60 -6.40 1.02
CA VAL A 192 0.72 -7.25 -0.16
C VAL A 192 0.20 -8.64 0.18
N ALA A 193 -0.96 -9.02 -0.37
CA ALA A 193 -1.54 -10.33 -0.15
C ALA A 193 -0.77 -11.43 -0.91
N SER A 194 -0.34 -12.49 -0.21
CA SER A 194 -0.22 -13.80 -0.84
C SER A 194 -1.61 -14.41 -0.94
N GLY A 195 -1.96 -15.02 -2.07
CA GLY A 195 -3.31 -15.51 -2.30
C GLY A 195 -3.79 -16.54 -1.27
N SER A 196 -5.11 -16.51 -1.06
CA SER A 196 -5.93 -17.59 -0.54
C SER A 196 -6.19 -18.64 -1.62
#